data_AF-A0A359IF82-F1
#
_entry.id   AF-A0A359IF82-F1
#
_cell.length_a   1.000
_cell.length_b   1.000
_cell.length_c   1.000
_cell.angle_alpha   90.00
_cell.angle_beta   90.00
_cell.angle_gamma   90.00
#
_symmetry.space_group_name_H-M   'P 1'
#
loop_
_entity.id
_entity.type
_entity.pdbx_description
1 polymer ?
#
loop_
_entity_poly.entity_id
_entity_poly.type
_entity_poly.pdbx_seq_one_letter_code
_entity_poly.pdbx_strand_id
1 'polypeptide(L)'
;MKLRLFVIIALILTGITAMASTEEYAVSFIHWNDFHSRNMPWKPGNYNPDGHMVGGYAYLAGLVDSLRCVYPEALVVHAGDDFQGTPISSITRGMSQIAILNEIRPDFFTVGNHEFDYGLSRLLALKDSAEFDMFAANLRRTQGGPRLFKSLMIPETFPFKTAVIGLTTNALYSLSLPSNLEGIYVEDPVKTARHLTDSLRNEGVEFIVAVTHQGVGEDIDLAREVPDIDLIIGGHSHTYMSKPRIEGNTYIVQASSSGRYVGEIHLKTDGKTIQSFDFKLLEVRPDQIKPSPAVSEIVNRYEALAGKTLDQVIGELKTDWKRGGPESNLGNWLTDAMRTYTGADIGIQNNGGIRKDLQAGPIRVRDIWEISPFSNEIITFTVTGKEVQKMLDFQVKQGISLQFSGVTFIADTLKETAKKVRIHGKWVIPWKKYTVATNNYVGEQLEKYLGFSDRDIKNLGILDRDLFLEAVRDQKIIDSKVEGRITIQ
;
A
#
# COMPACT_ATOMS: atom_id res chain seq x y z
N MET A 1 -7.33 27.47 -83.83
CA MET A 1 -8.32 27.49 -82.72
C MET A 1 -8.32 26.11 -82.08
N LYS A 2 -7.78 25.99 -80.86
CA LYS A 2 -7.90 24.89 -79.85
C LYS A 2 -7.55 23.46 -80.34
N LEU A 3 -6.36 22.90 -80.08
CA LEU A 3 -5.76 22.48 -78.79
C LEU A 3 -6.65 21.50 -77.99
N ARG A 4 -6.35 20.19 -78.02
CA ARG A 4 -6.46 19.29 -76.87
C ARG A 4 -5.36 18.22 -76.93
N LEU A 5 -4.33 18.51 -76.15
CA LEU A 5 -3.18 17.70 -75.80
C LEU A 5 -3.63 16.64 -74.77
N PHE A 6 -3.46 15.36 -75.06
CA PHE A 6 -3.55 14.30 -74.06
C PHE A 6 -2.22 14.25 -73.31
N VAL A 7 -2.19 14.77 -72.08
CA VAL A 7 -1.05 14.65 -71.17
C VAL A 7 -1.21 13.31 -70.44
N ILE A 8 -0.33 12.37 -70.74
CA ILE A 8 -0.11 11.17 -69.92
C ILE A 8 0.70 11.61 -68.71
N ILE A 9 0.04 11.79 -67.56
CA ILE A 9 0.70 11.97 -66.27
C ILE A 9 1.10 10.58 -65.78
N ALA A 10 2.38 10.25 -65.93
CA ALA A 10 3.00 9.16 -65.20
C ALA A 10 3.09 9.56 -63.72
N LEU A 11 2.17 9.03 -62.90
CA LEU A 11 2.26 9.10 -61.44
C LEU A 11 3.40 8.18 -61.00
N ILE A 12 4.57 8.75 -60.80
CA ILE A 12 5.66 8.14 -60.05
C ILE A 12 5.17 8.09 -58.59
N LEU A 13 4.68 6.92 -58.17
CA LEU A 13 4.51 6.57 -56.76
C LEU A 13 5.92 6.41 -56.15
N THR A 14 6.57 7.51 -55.78
CA THR A 14 7.61 7.47 -54.75
C THR A 14 6.90 7.23 -53.42
N GLY A 15 6.72 5.96 -53.08
CA GLY A 15 6.45 5.56 -51.71
C GLY A 15 7.65 5.97 -50.86
N ILE A 16 7.57 7.15 -50.24
CA ILE A 16 8.38 7.46 -49.07
C ILE A 16 7.81 6.55 -47.97
N THR A 17 8.34 5.34 -47.88
CA THR A 17 8.34 4.61 -46.62
C THR A 17 9.14 5.47 -45.65
N ALA A 18 8.45 6.32 -44.91
CA ALA A 18 8.95 6.76 -43.62
C ALA A 18 9.04 5.50 -42.75
N MET A 19 10.15 4.77 -42.89
CA MET A 19 10.63 3.98 -41.77
C MET A 19 10.97 5.02 -40.70
N ALA A 20 10.00 5.29 -39.82
CA ALA A 20 10.36 5.78 -38.52
C ALA A 20 11.36 4.74 -37.99
N SER A 21 12.62 5.12 -37.88
CA SER A 21 13.57 4.35 -37.09
C SER A 21 13.06 4.39 -35.67
N THR A 22 12.21 3.45 -35.30
CA THR A 22 12.02 3.09 -33.91
C THR A 22 13.38 2.59 -33.48
N GLU A 23 14.20 3.47 -32.89
CA GLU A 23 15.38 3.02 -32.16
C GLU A 23 14.87 2.03 -31.12
N GLU A 24 15.08 0.75 -31.38
CA GLU A 24 14.40 -0.36 -30.73
C GLU A 24 14.80 -0.39 -29.25
N TYR A 25 13.83 -0.26 -28.35
CA TYR A 25 14.08 -0.41 -26.91
C TYR A 25 14.36 -1.88 -26.61
N ALA A 26 15.47 -2.14 -25.91
CA ALA A 26 15.90 -3.51 -25.61
C ALA A 26 15.11 -4.11 -24.42
N VAL A 27 14.69 -3.27 -23.48
CA VAL A 27 13.98 -3.68 -22.26
C VAL A 27 12.83 -2.71 -22.02
N SER A 28 11.64 -3.25 -21.78
CA SER A 28 10.44 -2.46 -21.52
C SER A 28 9.61 -3.04 -20.38
N PHE A 29 9.05 -2.17 -19.55
CA PHE A 29 8.17 -2.55 -18.45
C PHE A 29 6.95 -1.62 -18.39
N ILE A 30 5.81 -2.21 -18.04
CA ILE A 30 4.58 -1.50 -17.67
C ILE A 30 4.33 -1.87 -16.21
N HIS A 31 4.24 -0.90 -15.30
CA HIS A 31 4.15 -1.23 -13.88
C HIS A 31 3.16 -0.39 -13.08
N TRP A 32 2.69 -0.97 -11.98
CA TRP A 32 2.01 -0.25 -10.91
C TRP A 32 2.30 -0.93 -9.55
N ASN A 33 1.87 -0.27 -8.48
CA ASN A 33 2.14 -0.68 -7.09
C ASN A 33 1.06 -0.09 -6.18
N ASP A 34 0.90 -0.66 -4.99
CA ASP A 34 0.04 -0.12 -3.92
C ASP A 34 -1.39 0.19 -4.40
N PHE A 35 -2.01 -0.69 -5.19
CA PHE A 35 -3.33 -0.45 -5.75
C PHE A 35 -4.40 -0.38 -4.64
N HIS A 36 -4.19 -1.10 -3.54
CA HIS A 36 -5.04 -1.10 -2.36
C HIS A 36 -6.52 -1.24 -2.67
N SER A 37 -6.86 -2.23 -3.50
CA SER A 37 -8.23 -2.58 -3.84
C SER A 37 -9.11 -1.41 -4.27
N ARG A 38 -8.53 -0.33 -4.82
CA ARG A 38 -9.23 0.88 -5.27
C ARG A 38 -9.90 0.63 -6.64
N ASN A 39 -10.76 -0.38 -6.67
CA ASN A 39 -11.30 -0.98 -7.88
C ASN A 39 -12.17 -0.01 -8.70
N MET A 40 -12.83 0.91 -8.00
CA MET A 40 -13.65 1.96 -8.59
C MET A 40 -12.85 3.27 -8.74
N PRO A 41 -13.13 4.07 -9.79
CA PRO A 41 -12.57 5.41 -9.90
C PRO A 41 -12.84 6.27 -8.67
N TRP A 42 -11.92 7.16 -8.36
CA TRP A 42 -12.02 8.05 -7.20
C TRP A 42 -11.52 9.46 -7.52
N LYS A 43 -11.91 10.43 -6.69
CA LYS A 43 -11.46 11.82 -6.82
C LYS A 43 -10.30 12.09 -5.85
N PRO A 44 -9.09 12.42 -6.32
CA PRO A 44 -7.99 12.76 -5.43
C PRO A 44 -8.22 14.05 -4.66
N GLY A 45 -7.84 14.06 -3.38
CA GLY A 45 -7.88 15.26 -2.54
C GLY A 45 -6.72 16.22 -2.80
N ASN A 46 -5.53 15.71 -3.10
CA ASN A 46 -4.34 16.49 -3.40
C ASN A 46 -3.93 16.33 -4.88
N TYR A 47 -3.31 17.37 -5.44
CA TYR A 47 -2.79 17.40 -6.81
C TYR A 47 -3.84 17.05 -7.87
N ASN A 48 -5.06 17.58 -7.74
CA ASN A 48 -6.16 17.39 -8.68
C ASN A 48 -6.85 18.75 -9.01
N PRO A 49 -6.15 19.67 -9.70
CA PRO A 49 -6.64 21.02 -9.94
C PRO A 49 -7.92 21.05 -10.79
N ASP A 50 -8.09 20.09 -11.69
CA ASP A 50 -9.23 20.01 -12.62
C ASP A 50 -10.39 19.20 -12.05
N GLY A 51 -10.20 18.57 -10.88
CA GLY A 51 -11.24 17.88 -10.14
C GLY A 51 -11.76 16.61 -10.81
N HIS A 52 -11.00 16.01 -11.74
CA HIS A 52 -11.37 14.78 -12.43
C HIS A 52 -11.24 13.54 -11.55
N MET A 53 -11.90 12.46 -11.99
CA MET A 53 -11.76 11.13 -11.40
C MET A 53 -10.47 10.48 -11.91
N VAL A 54 -9.88 9.60 -11.11
CA VAL A 54 -8.69 8.83 -11.49
C VAL A 54 -8.83 7.37 -11.06
N GLY A 55 -7.97 6.51 -11.62
CA GLY A 55 -7.83 5.11 -11.26
C GLY A 55 -9.05 4.26 -11.61
N GLY A 56 -9.26 3.21 -10.81
CA GLY A 56 -10.22 2.17 -11.07
C GLY A 56 -9.63 1.07 -11.95
N TYR A 57 -9.81 -0.19 -11.53
CA TYR A 57 -9.08 -1.32 -12.11
C TYR A 57 -9.45 -1.57 -13.57
N ALA A 58 -10.72 -1.33 -13.94
CA ALA A 58 -11.16 -1.45 -15.31
C ALA A 58 -10.44 -0.49 -16.26
N TYR A 59 -10.17 0.73 -15.82
CA TYR A 59 -9.45 1.74 -16.60
C TYR A 59 -7.95 1.49 -16.60
N LEU A 60 -7.37 1.08 -15.46
CA LEU A 60 -5.99 0.65 -15.41
C LEU A 60 -5.75 -0.51 -16.39
N ALA A 61 -6.61 -1.52 -16.37
CA ALA A 61 -6.54 -2.66 -17.28
C ALA A 61 -6.65 -2.23 -18.75
N GLY A 62 -7.60 -1.35 -19.09
CA GLY A 62 -7.72 -0.83 -20.46
C GLY A 62 -6.48 -0.05 -20.93
N LEU A 63 -5.81 0.66 -20.03
CA LEU A 63 -4.52 1.30 -20.32
C LEU A 63 -3.40 0.27 -20.51
N VAL A 64 -3.29 -0.71 -19.63
CA VAL A 64 -2.31 -1.81 -19.75
C VAL A 64 -2.51 -2.58 -21.05
N ASP A 65 -3.75 -2.91 -21.41
CA ASP A 65 -4.10 -3.58 -22.67
C ASP A 65 -3.64 -2.75 -23.88
N SER A 66 -3.87 -1.43 -23.84
CA SER A 66 -3.43 -0.52 -24.89
C SER A 66 -1.90 -0.46 -25.00
N LEU A 67 -1.19 -0.42 -23.87
CA LEU A 67 0.27 -0.42 -23.84
C LEU A 67 0.86 -1.75 -24.32
N ARG A 68 0.24 -2.89 -23.98
CA ARG A 68 0.63 -4.20 -24.53
C ARG A 68 0.50 -4.28 -26.05
N CYS A 69 -0.50 -3.62 -26.63
CA CYS A 69 -0.61 -3.54 -28.10
C CYS A 69 0.51 -2.72 -28.73
N VAL A 70 1.01 -1.68 -28.05
CA VAL A 70 2.08 -0.82 -28.56
C VAL A 70 3.46 -1.43 -28.30
N TYR A 71 3.63 -2.10 -27.16
CA TYR A 71 4.87 -2.70 -26.68
C TYR A 71 4.64 -4.17 -26.30
N PRO A 72 4.49 -5.08 -27.28
CA PRO A 72 4.13 -6.47 -27.02
C PRO A 72 5.18 -7.25 -26.22
N GLU A 73 6.45 -6.81 -26.26
CA GLU A 73 7.56 -7.42 -25.51
C GLU A 73 7.73 -6.83 -24.10
N ALA A 74 6.94 -5.83 -23.72
CA ALA A 74 7.04 -5.22 -22.39
C ALA A 74 6.47 -6.14 -21.32
N LEU A 75 7.22 -6.31 -20.23
CA LEU A 75 6.74 -7.07 -19.07
C LEU A 75 5.82 -6.21 -18.21
N VAL A 76 4.68 -6.79 -17.82
CA VAL A 76 3.69 -6.16 -16.95
C VAL A 76 3.95 -6.57 -15.50
N VAL A 77 4.23 -5.58 -14.64
CA VAL A 77 4.76 -5.81 -13.30
C VAL A 77 3.91 -5.11 -12.23
N HIS A 78 3.58 -5.83 -11.16
CA HIS A 78 2.96 -5.27 -9.97
C HIS A 78 3.90 -5.40 -8.77
N ALA A 79 4.27 -4.29 -8.13
CA ALA A 79 5.19 -4.29 -7.00
C ALA A 79 4.48 -4.43 -5.63
N GLY A 80 3.46 -5.30 -5.53
CA GLY A 80 2.74 -5.62 -4.28
C GLY A 80 1.76 -4.57 -3.72
N ASP A 81 1.10 -4.95 -2.63
CA ASP A 81 -0.03 -4.27 -1.97
C ASP A 81 -1.22 -3.98 -2.90
N ASP A 82 -1.70 -5.03 -3.56
CA ASP A 82 -2.98 -4.99 -4.26
C ASP A 82 -4.16 -5.15 -3.29
N PHE A 83 -3.90 -5.86 -2.18
CA PHE A 83 -4.88 -6.11 -1.13
C PHE A 83 -5.05 -4.90 -0.22
N GLN A 84 -6.10 -4.97 0.60
CA GLN A 84 -6.51 -3.97 1.59
C GLN A 84 -6.90 -2.60 0.98
N GLY A 85 -7.67 -1.78 1.69
CA GLY A 85 -7.91 -0.36 1.34
C GLY A 85 -9.38 0.00 1.08
N THR A 86 -10.12 -0.86 0.38
CA THR A 86 -11.58 -0.73 0.25
C THR A 86 -12.29 -1.96 0.85
N PRO A 87 -13.59 -1.85 1.19
CA PRO A 87 -14.29 -2.91 1.92
C PRO A 87 -14.30 -4.26 1.20
N ILE A 88 -14.27 -4.25 -0.13
CA ILE A 88 -14.36 -5.47 -0.93
C ILE A 88 -13.18 -6.41 -0.69
N SER A 89 -11.97 -5.87 -0.46
CA SER A 89 -10.80 -6.68 -0.15
C SER A 89 -11.02 -7.47 1.14
N SER A 90 -11.52 -6.81 2.19
CA SER A 90 -11.78 -7.45 3.49
C SER A 90 -12.99 -8.40 3.44
N ILE A 91 -14.07 -8.03 2.75
CA ILE A 91 -15.26 -8.90 2.58
C ILE A 91 -14.90 -10.18 1.84
N THR A 92 -14.08 -10.09 0.79
CA THR A 92 -13.70 -11.25 -0.03
C THR A 92 -12.40 -11.91 0.43
N ARG A 93 -11.75 -11.35 1.45
CA ARG A 93 -10.43 -11.73 1.96
C ARG A 93 -9.44 -11.94 0.81
N GLY A 94 -9.30 -10.92 -0.05
CA GLY A 94 -8.38 -10.89 -1.20
C GLY A 94 -8.89 -11.55 -2.49
N MET A 95 -10.00 -12.31 -2.48
CA MET A 95 -10.46 -13.03 -3.68
C MET A 95 -10.86 -12.10 -4.82
N SER A 96 -11.41 -10.91 -4.52
CA SER A 96 -11.75 -9.94 -5.56
C SER A 96 -10.53 -9.51 -6.36
N GLN A 97 -9.39 -9.34 -5.68
CA GLN A 97 -8.14 -8.90 -6.29
C GLN A 97 -7.51 -10.00 -7.13
N ILE A 98 -7.45 -11.24 -6.62
CA ILE A 98 -6.99 -12.39 -7.42
C ILE A 98 -7.84 -12.55 -8.69
N ALA A 99 -9.16 -12.42 -8.60
CA ALA A 99 -10.02 -12.53 -9.78
C ALA A 99 -9.76 -11.42 -10.82
N ILE A 100 -9.47 -10.19 -10.39
CA ILE A 100 -9.13 -9.08 -11.29
C ILE A 100 -7.74 -9.30 -11.90
N LEU A 101 -6.75 -9.66 -11.09
CA LEU A 101 -5.38 -9.90 -11.54
C LEU A 101 -5.26 -11.13 -12.45
N ASN A 102 -6.11 -12.15 -12.30
CA ASN A 102 -6.17 -13.27 -13.24
C ASN A 102 -6.63 -12.83 -14.64
N GLU A 103 -7.45 -11.78 -14.74
CA GLU A 103 -7.85 -11.20 -16.03
C GLU A 103 -6.75 -10.31 -16.61
N ILE A 104 -6.09 -9.49 -15.77
CA ILE A 104 -5.00 -8.60 -16.20
C ILE A 104 -3.72 -9.38 -16.53
N ARG A 105 -3.46 -10.50 -15.84
CA ARG A 105 -2.29 -11.37 -16.01
C ARG A 105 -0.97 -10.62 -15.93
N PRO A 106 -0.59 -10.07 -14.76
CA PRO A 106 0.76 -9.52 -14.61
C PRO A 106 1.79 -10.63 -14.84
N ASP A 107 2.87 -10.31 -15.55
CA ASP A 107 3.99 -11.22 -15.76
C ASP A 107 4.79 -11.42 -14.45
N PHE A 108 4.79 -10.39 -13.59
CA PHE A 108 5.47 -10.45 -12.30
C PHE A 108 4.68 -9.74 -11.21
N PHE A 109 4.34 -10.45 -10.13
CA PHE A 109 3.69 -9.88 -8.95
C PHE A 109 4.56 -10.08 -7.71
N THR A 110 5.13 -9.00 -7.16
CA THR A 110 5.82 -9.06 -5.86
C THR A 110 4.80 -9.05 -4.72
N VAL A 111 5.03 -9.86 -3.68
CA VAL A 111 4.18 -9.88 -2.48
C VAL A 111 4.55 -8.72 -1.55
N GLY A 112 3.59 -7.85 -1.26
CA GLY A 112 3.69 -6.76 -0.28
C GLY A 112 3.20 -7.16 1.12
N ASN A 113 3.16 -6.19 2.04
CA ASN A 113 2.74 -6.45 3.42
C ASN A 113 1.24 -6.71 3.55
N HIS A 114 0.40 -6.07 2.73
CA HIS A 114 -1.05 -6.20 2.82
C HIS A 114 -1.59 -7.49 2.22
N GLU A 115 -0.79 -8.21 1.43
CA GLU A 115 -1.11 -9.58 1.04
C GLU A 115 -1.23 -10.52 2.26
N PHE A 116 -0.59 -10.19 3.39
CA PHE A 116 -0.64 -10.97 4.63
C PHE A 116 -1.77 -10.57 5.59
N ASP A 117 -2.57 -9.54 5.29
CA ASP A 117 -3.61 -9.03 6.19
C ASP A 117 -4.67 -10.08 6.57
N TYR A 118 -4.84 -11.11 5.75
CA TYR A 118 -5.80 -12.19 5.99
C TYR A 118 -5.16 -13.49 6.48
N GLY A 119 -3.86 -13.45 6.82
CA GLY A 119 -3.05 -14.57 7.30
C GLY A 119 -2.38 -15.38 6.18
N LEU A 120 -1.20 -15.93 6.48
CA LEU A 120 -0.40 -16.72 5.54
C LEU A 120 -1.17 -17.87 4.88
N SER A 121 -1.97 -18.61 5.65
CA SER A 121 -2.77 -19.73 5.11
C SER A 121 -3.76 -19.26 4.04
N ARG A 122 -4.35 -18.07 4.21
CA ARG A 122 -5.24 -17.49 3.20
C ARG A 122 -4.47 -17.05 1.97
N LEU A 123 -3.34 -16.38 2.16
CA LEU A 123 -2.49 -15.94 1.04
C LEU A 123 -2.02 -17.12 0.18
N LEU A 124 -1.63 -18.24 0.79
CA LEU A 124 -1.23 -19.44 0.05
C LEU A 124 -2.39 -20.07 -0.72
N ALA A 125 -3.60 -20.11 -0.15
CA ALA A 125 -4.79 -20.57 -0.88
C ALA A 125 -5.16 -19.65 -2.05
N LEU A 126 -4.95 -18.34 -1.91
CA LEU A 126 -5.13 -17.34 -2.98
C LEU A 126 -4.08 -17.50 -4.07
N LYS A 127 -2.82 -17.73 -3.70
CA LYS A 127 -1.73 -18.06 -4.62
C LYS A 127 -2.08 -19.28 -5.47
N ASP A 128 -2.67 -20.31 -4.87
CA ASP A 128 -3.07 -21.52 -5.62
C ASP A 128 -4.27 -21.28 -6.56
N SER A 129 -5.00 -20.18 -6.38
CA SER A 129 -6.09 -19.74 -7.26
C SER A 129 -5.64 -18.70 -8.30
N ALA A 130 -4.40 -18.21 -8.21
CA ALA A 130 -3.86 -17.22 -9.12
C ALA A 130 -3.43 -17.87 -10.45
N GLU A 131 -3.75 -17.22 -11.56
CA GLU A 131 -3.31 -17.60 -12.91
C GLU A 131 -1.98 -16.91 -13.29
N PHE A 132 -1.31 -16.30 -12.31
CA PHE A 132 -0.03 -15.63 -12.42
C PHE A 132 0.87 -16.02 -11.24
N ASP A 133 2.17 -15.81 -11.40
CA ASP A 133 3.14 -16.13 -10.37
C ASP A 133 3.33 -15.00 -9.36
N MET A 134 3.49 -15.38 -8.09
CA MET A 134 3.85 -14.47 -6.99
C MET A 134 5.30 -14.66 -6.58
N PHE A 135 6.00 -13.55 -6.35
CA PHE A 135 7.43 -13.50 -6.11
C PHE A 135 7.78 -12.80 -4.79
N ALA A 136 8.67 -13.43 -4.03
CA ALA A 136 9.32 -12.87 -2.85
C ALA A 136 10.51 -13.76 -2.49
N ALA A 137 11.70 -13.37 -2.93
CA ALA A 137 12.92 -14.14 -2.70
C ALA A 137 13.21 -14.28 -1.21
N ASN A 138 13.04 -13.23 -0.42
CA ASN A 138 13.47 -13.20 0.97
C ASN A 138 12.45 -13.77 1.98
N LEU A 139 11.39 -14.44 1.52
CA LEU A 139 10.37 -15.03 2.41
C LEU A 139 10.44 -16.56 2.43
N ARG A 140 10.63 -17.12 3.63
CA ARG A 140 10.75 -18.57 3.87
C ARG A 140 9.81 -19.05 4.96
N ARG A 141 9.65 -20.37 5.09
CA ARG A 141 8.93 -20.97 6.23
C ARG A 141 9.69 -20.85 7.55
N THR A 142 11.00 -21.02 7.48
CA THR A 142 11.91 -20.96 8.63
C THR A 142 13.28 -20.48 8.14
N GLN A 143 14.19 -20.14 9.05
CA GLN A 143 15.57 -19.83 8.69
C GLN A 143 16.21 -21.00 7.95
N GLY A 144 16.67 -20.75 6.72
CA GLY A 144 17.21 -21.79 5.82
C GLY A 144 16.17 -22.76 5.24
N GLY A 145 14.89 -22.63 5.61
CA GLY A 145 13.80 -23.48 5.12
C GLY A 145 13.36 -23.15 3.69
N PRO A 146 12.35 -23.86 3.15
CA PRO A 146 11.84 -23.60 1.81
C PRO A 146 11.28 -22.18 1.67
N ARG A 147 11.45 -21.60 0.48
CA ARG A 147 10.87 -20.30 0.13
C ARG A 147 9.35 -20.43 -0.02
N LEU A 148 8.63 -19.38 0.37
CA LEU A 148 7.16 -19.34 0.30
C LEU A 148 6.66 -19.02 -1.12
N PHE A 149 7.46 -18.26 -1.87
CA PHE A 149 7.13 -17.75 -3.20
C PHE A 149 8.32 -17.98 -4.15
N LYS A 150 8.08 -17.78 -5.46
CA LYS A 150 9.19 -17.80 -6.43
C LYS A 150 10.16 -16.66 -6.11
N SER A 151 11.46 -16.87 -6.35
CA SER A 151 12.46 -15.83 -6.08
C SER A 151 12.61 -14.86 -7.24
N LEU A 152 12.61 -15.40 -8.46
CA LEU A 152 12.94 -14.67 -9.67
C LEU A 152 12.28 -15.28 -10.90
N MET A 153 12.25 -14.49 -11.96
CA MET A 153 11.92 -14.88 -13.33
C MET A 153 13.09 -14.54 -14.25
N ILE A 154 13.34 -15.39 -15.25
CA ILE A 154 14.24 -15.09 -16.38
C ILE A 154 13.34 -14.92 -17.62
N PRO A 155 12.95 -13.70 -18.01
CA PRO A 155 12.12 -13.49 -19.19
C PRO A 155 12.91 -13.80 -20.47
N GLU A 156 12.21 -14.39 -21.45
CA GLU A 156 12.76 -14.72 -22.77
C GLU A 156 12.52 -13.62 -23.82
N THR A 157 11.72 -12.59 -23.49
CA THR A 157 11.32 -11.50 -24.39
C THR A 157 12.43 -10.48 -24.65
N PHE A 158 13.49 -10.47 -23.83
CA PHE A 158 14.60 -9.52 -23.95
C PHE A 158 15.80 -10.12 -24.68
N PRO A 159 16.60 -9.31 -25.40
CA PRO A 159 17.67 -9.80 -26.29
C PRO A 159 18.91 -10.34 -25.57
N PHE A 160 18.98 -10.21 -24.24
CA PHE A 160 20.05 -10.70 -23.37
C PHE A 160 19.46 -11.31 -22.10
N LYS A 161 20.26 -12.13 -21.40
CA LYS A 161 19.80 -12.84 -20.21
C LYS A 161 19.50 -11.85 -19.09
N THR A 162 18.21 -11.65 -18.82
CA THR A 162 17.72 -10.74 -17.78
C THR A 162 17.17 -11.54 -16.61
N ALA A 163 17.34 -11.06 -15.38
CA ALA A 163 16.68 -11.62 -14.21
C ALA A 163 15.82 -10.56 -13.52
N VAL A 164 14.60 -10.95 -13.16
CA VAL A 164 13.68 -10.12 -12.37
C VAL A 164 13.52 -10.79 -11.00
N ILE A 165 13.97 -10.14 -9.92
CA ILE A 165 13.92 -10.66 -8.55
C ILE A 165 12.81 -9.96 -7.74
N GLY A 166 12.09 -10.70 -6.90
CA GLY A 166 11.06 -10.14 -6.03
C GLY A 166 11.58 -9.98 -4.60
N LEU A 167 11.32 -8.85 -3.93
CA LEU A 167 11.73 -8.62 -2.54
C LEU A 167 10.62 -7.96 -1.73
N THR A 168 10.36 -8.46 -0.53
CA THR A 168 9.41 -7.88 0.43
C THR A 168 10.17 -7.22 1.59
N THR A 169 9.65 -6.11 2.10
CA THR A 169 10.25 -5.35 3.22
C THR A 169 10.71 -6.22 4.40
N ASN A 170 11.88 -5.90 4.97
CA ASN A 170 12.36 -6.50 6.22
C ASN A 170 11.49 -6.12 7.43
N ALA A 171 10.69 -5.06 7.29
CA ALA A 171 9.83 -4.53 8.34
C ALA A 171 8.48 -5.25 8.42
N LEU A 172 8.27 -6.35 7.69
CA LEU A 172 6.98 -7.07 7.58
C LEU A 172 6.35 -7.36 8.95
N TYR A 173 7.13 -7.85 9.91
CA TYR A 173 6.68 -8.13 11.28
C TYR A 173 6.19 -6.91 12.05
N SER A 174 6.64 -5.72 11.67
CA SER A 174 6.18 -4.46 12.23
C SER A 174 5.02 -3.84 11.44
N LEU A 175 4.75 -4.33 10.23
CA LEU A 175 3.76 -3.73 9.32
C LEU A 175 2.45 -4.51 9.31
N SER A 176 2.50 -5.83 9.44
CA SER A 176 1.33 -6.71 9.51
C SER A 176 1.10 -7.22 10.94
N LEU A 177 -0.06 -7.83 11.18
CA LEU A 177 -0.33 -8.52 12.45
C LEU A 177 0.67 -9.67 12.66
N PRO A 178 1.42 -9.73 13.77
CA PRO A 178 2.35 -10.83 14.03
C PRO A 178 1.71 -12.22 13.93
N SER A 179 0.49 -12.39 14.45
CA SER A 179 -0.29 -13.62 14.33
C SER A 179 -0.60 -14.04 12.88
N ASN A 180 -0.69 -13.10 11.94
CA ASN A 180 -0.87 -13.41 10.51
C ASN A 180 0.40 -13.93 9.83
N LEU A 181 1.57 -13.70 10.45
CA LEU A 181 2.89 -14.02 9.93
C LEU A 181 3.51 -15.25 10.59
N GLU A 182 2.75 -16.00 11.40
CA GLU A 182 3.23 -17.24 12.02
C GLU A 182 3.79 -18.21 10.97
N GLY A 183 5.00 -18.71 11.23
CA GLY A 183 5.68 -19.64 10.32
C GLY A 183 6.24 -18.97 9.06
N ILE A 184 6.59 -17.69 9.14
CA ILE A 184 7.37 -16.96 8.15
C ILE A 184 8.75 -16.65 8.72
N TYR A 185 9.77 -16.70 7.88
CA TYR A 185 11.08 -16.15 8.18
C TYR A 185 11.42 -15.15 7.07
N VAL A 186 11.65 -13.90 7.47
CA VAL A 186 11.98 -12.80 6.58
C VAL A 186 13.50 -12.67 6.58
N GLU A 187 14.12 -13.06 5.47
CA GLU A 187 15.53 -12.77 5.22
C GLU A 187 15.72 -11.29 4.96
N ASP A 188 16.89 -10.77 5.35
CA ASP A 188 17.29 -9.42 5.01
C ASP A 188 17.30 -9.24 3.46
N PRO A 189 16.54 -8.27 2.90
CA PRO A 189 16.42 -8.07 1.46
C PRO A 189 17.76 -7.80 0.79
N VAL A 190 18.63 -7.00 1.43
CA VAL A 190 19.95 -6.64 0.89
C VAL A 190 20.86 -7.86 0.81
N LYS A 191 20.96 -8.65 1.88
CA LYS A 191 21.74 -9.90 1.87
C LYS A 191 21.18 -10.90 0.85
N THR A 192 19.85 -11.00 0.76
CA THR A 192 19.19 -11.90 -0.19
C THR A 192 19.49 -11.48 -1.63
N ALA A 193 19.34 -10.19 -1.93
CA ALA A 193 19.62 -9.62 -3.24
C ALA A 193 21.09 -9.83 -3.62
N ARG A 194 22.04 -9.48 -2.75
CA ARG A 194 23.48 -9.67 -2.99
C ARG A 194 23.83 -11.11 -3.34
N HIS A 195 23.35 -12.08 -2.56
CA HIS A 195 23.59 -13.49 -2.85
C HIS A 195 22.99 -13.93 -4.21
N LEU A 196 21.80 -13.42 -4.56
CA LEU A 196 21.18 -13.72 -5.83
C LEU A 196 21.93 -13.06 -7.00
N THR A 197 22.28 -11.78 -6.90
CA THR A 197 23.00 -11.06 -7.95
C THR A 197 24.35 -11.71 -8.22
N ASP A 198 25.10 -12.08 -7.18
CA ASP A 198 26.38 -12.78 -7.32
C ASP A 198 26.21 -14.09 -8.12
N SER A 199 25.20 -14.90 -7.77
CA SER A 199 24.92 -16.16 -8.48
C SER A 199 24.49 -15.91 -9.93
N LEU A 200 23.61 -14.94 -10.15
CA LEU A 200 23.07 -14.61 -11.47
C LEU A 200 24.17 -14.10 -12.41
N ARG A 201 25.07 -13.25 -11.92
CA ARG A 201 26.23 -12.76 -12.68
C ARG A 201 27.17 -13.92 -13.06
N ASN A 202 27.42 -14.86 -12.15
CA ASN A 202 28.20 -16.06 -12.45
C ASN A 202 27.53 -16.96 -13.51
N GLU A 203 26.20 -16.94 -13.60
CA GLU A 203 25.41 -17.64 -14.61
C GLU A 203 25.24 -16.84 -15.92
N GLY A 204 25.94 -15.72 -16.07
CA GLY A 204 25.93 -14.90 -17.29
C GLY A 204 24.66 -14.07 -17.46
N VAL A 205 23.92 -13.78 -16.39
CA VAL A 205 22.85 -12.76 -16.43
C VAL A 205 23.50 -11.40 -16.64
N GLU A 206 23.03 -10.68 -17.64
CA GLU A 206 23.58 -9.39 -18.07
C GLU A 206 22.82 -8.24 -17.42
N PHE A 207 21.49 -8.34 -17.29
CA PHE A 207 20.65 -7.30 -16.70
C PHE A 207 19.83 -7.82 -15.51
N ILE A 208 19.80 -7.09 -14.40
CA ILE A 208 19.08 -7.49 -13.18
C ILE A 208 18.11 -6.38 -12.77
N VAL A 209 16.84 -6.78 -12.62
CA VAL A 209 15.75 -5.96 -12.14
C VAL A 209 15.29 -6.46 -10.78
N ALA A 210 15.13 -5.57 -9.81
CA ALA A 210 14.47 -5.88 -8.55
C ALA A 210 13.07 -5.23 -8.52
N VAL A 211 12.04 -6.05 -8.36
CA VAL A 211 10.68 -5.60 -8.10
C VAL A 211 10.43 -5.71 -6.61
N THR A 212 10.39 -4.57 -5.93
CA THR A 212 10.49 -4.50 -4.47
C THR A 212 9.22 -3.94 -3.84
N HIS A 213 8.93 -4.42 -2.63
CA HIS A 213 7.89 -3.86 -1.78
C HIS A 213 8.50 -3.44 -0.44
N GLN A 214 9.34 -2.40 -0.47
CA GLN A 214 10.07 -1.92 0.72
C GLN A 214 10.12 -0.40 0.88
N GLY A 215 9.83 0.37 -0.17
CA GLY A 215 9.79 1.82 -0.13
C GLY A 215 11.04 2.44 -0.72
N VAL A 216 10.91 3.67 -1.25
CA VAL A 216 12.00 4.35 -1.96
C VAL A 216 13.26 4.54 -1.11
N GLY A 217 13.12 4.72 0.21
CA GLY A 217 14.28 4.86 1.11
C GLY A 217 15.12 3.59 1.14
N GLU A 218 14.47 2.47 1.40
CA GLU A 218 15.04 1.14 1.44
C GLU A 218 15.53 0.69 0.05
N ASP A 219 14.87 1.12 -1.03
CA ASP A 219 15.33 0.89 -2.41
C ASP A 219 16.64 1.64 -2.72
N ILE A 220 16.81 2.86 -2.21
CA ILE A 220 18.07 3.61 -2.33
C ILE A 220 19.19 2.88 -1.57
N ASP A 221 18.91 2.38 -0.38
CA ASP A 221 19.89 1.62 0.40
C ASP A 221 20.24 0.29 -0.27
N LEU A 222 19.24 -0.40 -0.85
CA LEU A 222 19.46 -1.60 -1.66
C LEU A 222 20.37 -1.32 -2.86
N ALA A 223 20.12 -0.25 -3.62
CA ALA A 223 20.94 0.12 -4.78
C ALA A 223 22.39 0.43 -4.38
N ARG A 224 22.63 1.07 -3.23
CA ARG A 224 23.98 1.35 -2.72
C ARG A 224 24.73 0.09 -2.32
N GLU A 225 24.04 -0.82 -1.66
CA GLU A 225 24.64 -2.03 -1.11
C GLU A 225 24.79 -3.15 -2.15
N VAL A 226 23.96 -3.15 -3.20
CA VAL A 226 23.95 -4.16 -4.26
C VAL A 226 24.03 -3.47 -5.64
N PRO A 227 25.20 -2.92 -6.02
CA PRO A 227 25.37 -2.14 -7.24
C PRO A 227 25.22 -2.95 -8.53
N ASP A 228 25.10 -4.28 -8.44
CA ASP A 228 24.79 -5.17 -9.57
C ASP A 228 23.32 -5.12 -10.00
N ILE A 229 22.43 -4.44 -9.28
CA ILE A 229 21.05 -4.22 -9.70
C ILE A 229 21.00 -3.04 -10.67
N ASP A 230 20.43 -3.24 -11.85
CA ASP A 230 20.37 -2.22 -12.90
C ASP A 230 19.10 -1.34 -12.77
N LEU A 231 17.98 -1.95 -12.37
CA LEU A 231 16.68 -1.29 -12.21
C LEU A 231 15.94 -1.79 -10.97
N ILE A 232 15.37 -0.88 -10.20
CA ILE A 232 14.43 -1.14 -9.11
C ILE A 232 13.06 -0.56 -9.47
N ILE A 233 12.04 -1.42 -9.47
CA ILE A 233 10.63 -1.05 -9.61
C ILE A 233 9.97 -1.27 -8.25
N GLY A 234 9.75 -0.17 -7.52
CA GLY A 234 9.35 -0.20 -6.11
C GLY A 234 7.84 -0.04 -5.85
N GLY A 235 7.47 -0.26 -4.58
CA GLY A 235 6.15 -0.05 -4.00
C GLY A 235 6.25 0.43 -2.53
N HIS A 236 5.23 0.19 -1.71
CA HIS A 236 5.17 0.45 -0.26
C HIS A 236 5.04 1.92 0.17
N SER A 237 5.90 2.82 -0.32
CA SER A 237 5.93 4.22 0.16
C SER A 237 4.96 5.16 -0.55
N HIS A 238 4.20 4.67 -1.53
CA HIS A 238 3.23 5.40 -2.37
C HIS A 238 3.83 6.61 -3.10
N THR A 239 5.13 6.58 -3.38
CA THR A 239 5.87 7.73 -3.88
C THR A 239 5.50 8.02 -5.32
N TYR A 240 5.03 9.24 -5.60
CA TYR A 240 4.92 9.74 -6.96
C TYR A 240 6.30 10.17 -7.47
N MET A 241 6.76 9.56 -8.57
CA MET A 241 8.05 9.87 -9.19
C MET A 241 7.83 10.32 -10.63
N SER A 242 8.00 11.62 -10.93
CA SER A 242 7.92 12.12 -12.30
C SER A 242 9.16 11.82 -13.15
N LYS A 243 10.24 11.37 -12.51
CA LYS A 243 11.53 10.98 -13.10
C LYS A 243 12.14 9.86 -12.26
N PRO A 244 12.98 8.98 -12.82
CA PRO A 244 13.69 7.99 -12.03
C PRO A 244 14.67 8.67 -11.07
N ARG A 245 14.89 8.03 -9.92
CA ARG A 245 16.04 8.32 -9.04
C ARG A 245 17.20 7.44 -9.48
N ILE A 246 18.38 8.02 -9.65
CA ILE A 246 19.59 7.29 -10.07
C ILE A 246 20.56 7.19 -8.90
N GLU A 247 20.78 6.00 -8.34
CA GLU A 247 21.75 5.75 -7.28
C GLU A 247 22.88 4.88 -7.82
N GLY A 248 24.09 5.45 -7.94
CA GLY A 248 25.16 4.80 -8.69
C GLY A 248 24.75 4.57 -10.15
N ASN A 249 24.70 3.30 -10.57
CA ASN A 249 24.23 2.89 -11.90
C ASN A 249 22.78 2.38 -11.89
N THR A 250 22.14 2.30 -10.72
CA THR A 250 20.80 1.74 -10.55
C THR A 250 19.74 2.82 -10.72
N TYR A 251 18.75 2.54 -11.56
CA TYR A 251 17.56 3.38 -11.73
C TYR A 251 16.45 2.90 -10.78
N ILE A 252 15.76 3.82 -10.13
CA ILE A 252 14.68 3.52 -9.17
C ILE A 252 13.43 4.29 -9.59
N VAL A 253 12.30 3.59 -9.68
CA VAL A 253 11.00 4.15 -10.07
C VAL A 253 9.86 3.60 -9.22
N GLN A 254 8.77 4.37 -9.12
CA GLN A 254 7.53 4.00 -8.44
C GLN A 254 6.35 4.78 -9.03
N ALA A 255 5.14 4.21 -9.01
CA ALA A 255 3.94 4.76 -9.66
C ALA A 255 2.87 5.27 -8.67
N SER A 256 3.30 5.95 -7.59
CA SER A 256 2.40 6.41 -6.53
C SER A 256 1.56 5.26 -5.93
N SER A 257 0.22 5.35 -5.88
CA SER A 257 -0.65 4.31 -5.32
C SER A 257 -2.10 4.43 -5.84
N SER A 258 -2.98 3.52 -5.39
CA SER A 258 -4.43 3.56 -5.59
C SER A 258 -4.86 3.54 -7.06
N GLY A 259 -4.05 2.91 -7.90
CA GLY A 259 -4.27 2.80 -9.34
C GLY A 259 -4.25 4.12 -10.09
N ARG A 260 -3.75 5.21 -9.48
CA ARG A 260 -3.78 6.55 -10.11
C ARG A 260 -2.85 6.63 -11.32
N TYR A 261 -1.71 5.96 -11.27
CA TYR A 261 -0.72 5.99 -12.35
C TYR A 261 -0.31 4.58 -12.76
N VAL A 262 0.01 4.43 -14.05
CA VAL A 262 0.76 3.31 -14.60
C VAL A 262 2.11 3.87 -15.06
N GLY A 263 3.20 3.24 -14.62
CA GLY A 263 4.54 3.56 -15.08
C GLY A 263 4.88 2.84 -16.39
N GLU A 264 5.41 3.58 -17.34
CA GLU A 264 5.91 3.12 -18.63
C GLU A 264 7.43 3.31 -18.63
N ILE A 265 8.20 2.24 -18.76
CA ILE A 265 9.67 2.25 -18.78
C ILE A 265 10.16 1.65 -20.09
N HIS A 266 11.03 2.37 -20.79
CA HIS A 266 11.67 1.92 -22.01
C HIS A 266 13.17 2.24 -21.99
N LEU A 267 14.01 1.20 -22.11
CA LEU A 267 15.45 1.32 -21.99
C LEU A 267 16.15 0.96 -23.30
N LYS A 268 17.18 1.73 -23.64
CA LYS A 268 18.22 1.30 -24.59
C LYS A 268 19.42 0.88 -23.79
N THR A 269 19.81 -0.37 -23.93
CA THR A 269 20.92 -0.96 -23.19
C THR A 269 21.52 -2.11 -24.00
N ASP A 270 22.82 -2.33 -23.82
CA ASP A 270 23.55 -3.48 -24.34
C ASP A 270 23.54 -4.67 -23.35
N GLY A 271 22.67 -4.62 -22.35
CA GLY A 271 22.60 -5.59 -21.27
C GLY A 271 23.47 -5.22 -20.07
N LYS A 272 24.47 -4.34 -20.21
CA LYS A 272 25.42 -3.98 -19.14
C LYS A 272 25.41 -2.50 -18.80
N THR A 273 25.12 -1.66 -19.79
CA THR A 273 25.08 -0.21 -19.65
C THR A 273 23.76 0.32 -20.18
N ILE A 274 23.09 1.15 -19.39
CA ILE A 274 21.87 1.86 -19.82
C ILE A 274 22.30 3.12 -20.56
N GLN A 275 22.02 3.17 -21.87
CA GLN A 275 22.35 4.29 -22.76
C GLN A 275 21.26 5.36 -22.76
N SER A 276 19.99 4.94 -22.66
CA SER A 276 18.86 5.83 -22.45
C SER A 276 17.80 5.17 -21.56
N PHE A 277 17.13 5.98 -20.75
CA PHE A 277 16.06 5.57 -19.85
C PHE A 277 14.87 6.51 -20.03
N ASP A 278 13.87 6.05 -20.78
CA ASP A 278 12.63 6.78 -21.00
C ASP A 278 11.58 6.28 -20.01
N PHE A 279 11.13 7.16 -19.11
CA PHE A 279 10.13 6.84 -18.10
C PHE A 279 9.03 7.88 -18.04
N LYS A 280 7.79 7.39 -17.95
CA LYS A 280 6.59 8.22 -17.80
C LYS A 280 5.65 7.60 -16.79
N LEU A 281 4.97 8.47 -16.04
CA LEU A 281 3.77 8.09 -15.31
C LEU A 281 2.54 8.55 -16.10
N LEU A 282 1.75 7.58 -16.54
CA LEU A 282 0.48 7.80 -17.22
C LEU A 282 -0.63 7.83 -16.18
N GLU A 283 -1.32 8.96 -16.05
CA GLU A 283 -2.46 9.05 -15.13
C GLU A 283 -3.65 8.27 -15.69
N VAL A 284 -4.20 7.37 -14.88
CA VAL A 284 -5.37 6.59 -15.23
C VAL A 284 -6.60 7.49 -15.12
N ARG A 285 -6.97 8.10 -16.24
CA ARG A 285 -8.10 9.03 -16.38
C ARG A 285 -9.32 8.36 -17.02
N PRO A 286 -10.40 8.08 -16.25
CA PRO A 286 -11.62 7.44 -16.76
C PRO A 286 -12.32 8.17 -17.90
N ASP A 287 -12.11 9.48 -18.03
CA ASP A 287 -12.64 10.32 -19.10
C ASP A 287 -11.83 10.22 -20.41
N GLN A 288 -10.62 9.63 -20.36
CA GLN A 288 -9.68 9.54 -21.49
C GLN A 288 -9.35 8.10 -21.88
N ILE A 289 -9.54 7.15 -20.97
CA ILE A 289 -9.19 5.75 -21.16
C ILE A 289 -10.46 4.92 -21.32
N LYS A 290 -10.47 4.04 -22.31
CA LYS A 290 -11.55 3.05 -22.45
C LYS A 290 -11.32 1.93 -21.43
N PRO A 291 -12.30 1.58 -20.59
CA PRO A 291 -12.14 0.51 -19.61
C PRO A 291 -12.11 -0.86 -20.31
N SER A 292 -11.38 -1.82 -19.74
CA SER A 292 -11.44 -3.23 -20.12
C SER A 292 -12.81 -3.80 -19.77
N PRO A 293 -13.59 -4.33 -20.74
CA PRO A 293 -14.91 -4.87 -20.47
C PRO A 293 -14.90 -6.06 -19.49
N ALA A 294 -13.93 -6.96 -19.62
CA ALA A 294 -13.83 -8.16 -18.79
C ALA A 294 -13.51 -7.80 -17.32
N VAL A 295 -12.54 -6.91 -17.11
CA VAL A 295 -12.24 -6.41 -15.76
C VAL A 295 -13.41 -5.61 -15.19
N SER A 296 -14.12 -4.83 -16.03
CA SER A 296 -15.33 -4.11 -15.59
C SER A 296 -16.40 -5.07 -15.05
N GLU A 297 -16.62 -6.20 -15.72
CA GLU A 297 -17.60 -7.20 -15.28
C GLU A 297 -17.21 -7.79 -13.92
N ILE A 298 -15.94 -8.15 -13.73
CA ILE A 298 -15.43 -8.70 -12.46
C ILE A 298 -15.59 -7.67 -11.34
N VAL A 299 -15.16 -6.42 -11.57
CA VAL A 299 -15.29 -5.32 -10.59
C VAL A 299 -16.74 -5.11 -10.21
N ASN A 300 -17.64 -4.96 -11.19
CA ASN A 300 -19.06 -4.72 -10.94
C ASN A 300 -19.71 -5.86 -10.16
N ARG A 301 -19.36 -7.12 -10.46
CA ARG A 301 -19.87 -8.30 -9.74
C ARG A 301 -19.49 -8.24 -8.26
N TYR A 302 -18.24 -7.96 -7.94
CA TYR A 302 -17.77 -7.91 -6.56
C TYR A 302 -18.31 -6.68 -5.81
N GLU A 303 -18.30 -5.49 -6.43
CA GLU A 303 -18.86 -4.29 -5.81
C GLU A 303 -20.37 -4.43 -5.54
N ALA A 304 -21.12 -5.14 -6.39
CA ALA A 304 -22.54 -5.41 -6.17
C ALA A 304 -22.80 -6.30 -4.94
N LEU A 305 -21.90 -7.24 -4.62
CA LEU A 305 -21.98 -8.06 -3.39
C LEU A 305 -21.82 -7.21 -2.14
N ALA A 306 -21.03 -6.13 -2.23
CA ALA A 306 -20.72 -5.27 -1.11
C ALA A 306 -21.70 -4.09 -0.96
N GLY A 307 -22.22 -3.56 -2.08
CA GLY A 307 -22.90 -2.25 -2.14
C GLY A 307 -24.18 -2.10 -1.31
N LYS A 308 -25.06 -3.11 -1.24
CA LYS A 308 -26.38 -2.95 -0.60
C LYS A 308 -26.31 -2.57 0.89
N THR A 309 -25.33 -3.10 1.61
CA THR A 309 -25.13 -2.78 3.04
C THR A 309 -24.20 -1.58 3.22
N LEU A 310 -23.20 -1.44 2.34
CA LEU A 310 -22.18 -0.40 2.48
C LEU A 310 -22.70 1.02 2.25
N ASP A 311 -23.71 1.19 1.40
CA ASP A 311 -24.21 2.53 1.06
C ASP A 311 -25.28 3.06 2.03
N GLN A 312 -25.67 2.28 3.03
CA GLN A 312 -26.61 2.69 4.06
C GLN A 312 -26.05 3.85 4.89
N VAL A 313 -26.80 4.94 4.99
CA VAL A 313 -26.52 6.05 5.92
C VAL A 313 -26.88 5.62 7.34
N ILE A 314 -25.93 5.75 8.26
CA ILE A 314 -26.05 5.30 9.66
C ILE A 314 -25.89 6.45 10.67
N GLY A 315 -25.49 7.63 10.22
CA GLY A 315 -25.38 8.84 11.04
C GLY A 315 -25.04 10.08 10.23
N GLU A 316 -24.80 11.19 10.92
CA GLU A 316 -24.42 12.48 10.35
C GLU A 316 -23.20 13.04 11.08
N LEU A 317 -22.20 13.50 10.32
CA LEU A 317 -21.00 14.15 10.79
C LEU A 317 -21.12 15.67 10.63
N LYS A 318 -21.00 16.44 11.72
CA LYS A 318 -21.13 17.91 11.70
C LYS A 318 -19.87 18.65 11.28
N THR A 319 -18.71 18.08 11.55
CA THR A 319 -17.40 18.67 11.26
C THR A 319 -16.52 17.66 10.56
N ASP A 320 -15.73 18.10 9.58
CA ASP A 320 -14.80 17.21 8.88
C ASP A 320 -13.95 16.40 9.86
N TRP A 321 -13.93 15.09 9.70
CA TRP A 321 -12.99 14.19 10.33
C TRP A 321 -11.68 14.22 9.57
N LYS A 322 -10.61 14.58 10.27
CA LYS A 322 -9.23 14.52 9.79
C LYS A 322 -8.46 13.47 10.59
N ARG A 323 -7.59 12.72 9.92
CA ARG A 323 -6.67 11.75 10.53
C ARG A 323 -5.25 12.32 10.68
N GLY A 324 -4.46 11.68 11.52
CA GLY A 324 -3.02 11.92 11.63
C GLY A 324 -2.65 13.12 12.52
N GLY A 325 -1.36 13.42 12.58
CA GLY A 325 -0.81 14.34 13.59
C GLY A 325 -0.77 13.72 14.99
N PRO A 326 -0.29 14.48 15.99
CA PRO A 326 -0.25 14.01 17.37
C PRO A 326 -1.66 13.83 17.96
N GLU A 327 -2.61 14.72 17.62
CA GLU A 327 -4.01 14.62 18.01
C GLU A 327 -4.92 14.98 16.82
N SER A 328 -5.97 14.19 16.63
CA SER A 328 -6.94 14.37 15.55
C SER A 328 -8.36 14.16 16.06
N ASN A 329 -9.34 14.86 15.50
CA ASN A 329 -10.73 14.72 15.93
C ASN A 329 -11.34 13.34 15.59
N LEU A 330 -10.90 12.71 14.50
CA LEU A 330 -11.26 11.34 14.17
C LEU A 330 -10.62 10.36 15.16
N GLY A 331 -9.32 10.50 15.42
CA GLY A 331 -8.61 9.67 16.39
C GLY A 331 -9.19 9.77 17.81
N ASN A 332 -9.56 10.98 18.22
CA ASN A 332 -10.24 11.24 19.49
C ASN A 332 -11.56 10.47 19.57
N TRP A 333 -12.39 10.54 18.53
CA TRP A 333 -13.68 9.84 18.49
C TRP A 333 -13.53 8.32 18.50
N LEU A 334 -12.61 7.75 17.70
CA LEU A 334 -12.36 6.31 17.67
C LEU A 334 -11.90 5.79 19.03
N THR A 335 -10.98 6.51 19.68
CA THR A 335 -10.50 6.12 21.01
C THR A 335 -11.56 6.31 22.09
N ASP A 336 -12.45 7.30 21.98
CA ASP A 336 -13.62 7.43 22.86
C ASP A 336 -14.61 6.30 22.69
N ALA A 337 -14.91 5.90 21.44
CA ALA A 337 -15.81 4.80 21.15
C ALA A 337 -15.29 3.49 21.77
N MET A 338 -14.02 3.17 21.57
CA MET A 338 -13.38 2.01 22.20
C MET A 338 -13.44 2.10 23.73
N ARG A 339 -12.99 3.23 24.30
CA ARG A 339 -12.94 3.41 25.76
C ARG A 339 -14.33 3.30 26.41
N THR A 340 -15.34 3.90 25.79
CA THR A 340 -16.74 3.88 26.26
C THR A 340 -17.29 2.48 26.21
N TYR A 341 -17.12 1.78 25.10
CA TYR A 341 -17.63 0.43 24.91
C TYR A 341 -17.03 -0.57 25.92
N THR A 342 -15.71 -0.50 26.15
CA THR A 342 -15.03 -1.43 27.06
C THR A 342 -15.10 -1.01 28.53
N GLY A 343 -15.48 0.24 28.82
CA GLY A 343 -15.38 0.83 30.16
C GLY A 343 -13.94 1.03 30.65
N ALA A 344 -12.98 1.14 29.74
CA ALA A 344 -11.56 1.31 30.11
C ALA A 344 -11.25 2.72 30.62
N ASP A 345 -10.16 2.87 31.37
CA ASP A 345 -9.66 4.19 31.80
C ASP A 345 -9.04 4.96 30.61
N ILE A 346 -8.37 4.27 29.70
CA ILE A 346 -7.63 4.85 28.58
C ILE A 346 -8.01 4.13 27.28
N GLY A 347 -8.22 4.88 26.20
CA GLY A 347 -8.37 4.36 24.84
C GLY A 347 -7.17 4.73 23.96
N ILE A 348 -6.67 3.80 23.16
CA ILE A 348 -5.50 4.01 22.28
C ILE A 348 -5.78 3.48 20.88
N GLN A 349 -5.46 4.28 19.85
CA GLN A 349 -5.55 3.88 18.44
C GLN A 349 -4.26 4.30 17.71
N ASN A 350 -3.64 3.41 16.93
CA ASN A 350 -2.49 3.76 16.10
C ASN A 350 -2.91 4.56 14.85
N ASN A 351 -2.15 5.61 14.52
CA ASN A 351 -2.40 6.47 13.35
C ASN A 351 -2.45 5.67 12.05
N GLY A 352 -1.56 4.69 11.89
CA GLY A 352 -1.51 3.83 10.70
C GLY A 352 -2.77 2.99 10.48
N GLY A 353 -3.55 2.73 11.54
CA GLY A 353 -4.83 2.02 11.50
C GLY A 353 -5.98 2.86 10.93
N ILE A 354 -5.84 4.20 10.91
CA ILE A 354 -6.88 5.13 10.43
C ILE A 354 -6.56 5.48 8.98
N ARG A 355 -7.40 5.05 8.02
CA ARG A 355 -7.02 5.05 6.59
C ARG A 355 -7.65 6.16 5.75
N LYS A 356 -8.72 6.80 6.23
CA LYS A 356 -9.48 7.78 5.46
C LYS A 356 -9.91 8.98 6.31
N ASP A 357 -9.88 10.17 5.73
CA ASP A 357 -10.61 11.34 6.23
C ASP A 357 -12.10 11.26 5.84
N LEU A 358 -12.97 12.00 6.52
CA LEU A 358 -14.39 12.07 6.14
C LEU A 358 -14.88 13.52 6.19
N GLN A 359 -15.50 13.98 5.11
CA GLN A 359 -16.13 15.29 5.07
C GLN A 359 -17.41 15.30 5.90
N ALA A 360 -17.76 16.46 6.45
CA ALA A 360 -19.06 16.65 7.10
C ALA A 360 -20.22 16.25 6.17
N GLY A 361 -21.28 15.70 6.75
CA GLY A 361 -22.44 15.18 6.02
C GLY A 361 -22.82 13.74 6.44
N PRO A 362 -23.54 12.99 5.61
CA PRO A 362 -24.02 11.66 5.96
C PRO A 362 -22.86 10.66 6.07
N ILE A 363 -22.83 9.92 7.18
CA ILE A 363 -21.90 8.81 7.42
C ILE A 363 -22.55 7.52 6.90
N ARG A 364 -21.87 6.83 5.98
CA ARG A 364 -22.30 5.52 5.49
C ARG A 364 -21.53 4.40 6.15
N VAL A 365 -22.06 3.17 6.07
CA VAL A 365 -21.34 1.97 6.51
C VAL A 365 -19.97 1.89 5.80
N ARG A 366 -19.91 2.14 4.49
CA ARG A 366 -18.67 2.19 3.69
C ARG A 366 -17.61 3.10 4.30
N ASP A 367 -18.00 4.25 4.84
CA ASP A 367 -17.05 5.22 5.38
C ASP A 367 -16.31 4.63 6.58
N ILE A 368 -17.00 3.92 7.47
CA ILE A 368 -16.36 3.26 8.62
C ILE A 368 -15.46 2.10 8.19
N TRP A 369 -15.87 1.33 7.18
CA TRP A 369 -15.02 0.29 6.59
C TRP A 369 -13.74 0.86 5.99
N GLU A 370 -13.81 1.98 5.28
CA GLU A 370 -12.64 2.63 4.69
C GLU A 370 -11.79 3.37 5.74
N ILE A 371 -12.38 3.80 6.87
CA ILE A 371 -11.65 4.40 8.00
C ILE A 371 -10.86 3.34 8.77
N SER A 372 -11.47 2.20 9.13
CA SER A 372 -10.83 1.06 9.80
C SER A 372 -11.01 -0.26 9.02
N PRO A 373 -10.14 -0.55 8.04
CA PRO A 373 -10.36 -1.66 7.11
C PRO A 373 -9.75 -2.99 7.58
N PHE A 374 -8.90 -2.98 8.60
CA PHE A 374 -8.10 -4.14 9.04
C PHE A 374 -8.91 -5.19 9.77
N SER A 375 -10.12 -4.87 10.23
CA SER A 375 -10.91 -5.77 11.08
C SER A 375 -10.11 -6.21 12.32
N ASN A 376 -9.43 -5.26 12.96
CA ASN A 376 -8.67 -5.58 14.15
C ASN A 376 -9.64 -5.90 15.30
N GLU A 377 -9.22 -6.75 16.22
CA GLU A 377 -10.04 -7.10 17.38
C GLU A 377 -9.77 -6.13 18.53
N ILE A 378 -10.81 -5.76 19.27
CA ILE A 378 -10.70 -4.94 20.47
C ILE A 378 -10.13 -5.79 21.60
N ILE A 379 -9.06 -5.28 22.20
CA ILE A 379 -8.39 -5.88 23.33
C ILE A 379 -8.36 -4.93 24.51
N THR A 380 -8.16 -5.48 25.70
CA THR A 380 -7.92 -4.73 26.93
C THR A 380 -6.74 -5.30 27.71
N PHE A 381 -5.99 -4.43 28.38
CA PHE A 381 -4.92 -4.82 29.30
C PHE A 381 -4.79 -3.78 30.43
N THR A 382 -3.98 -4.08 31.44
CA THR A 382 -3.78 -3.20 32.60
C THR A 382 -2.35 -2.66 32.65
N VAL A 383 -2.22 -1.38 33.00
CA VAL A 383 -0.95 -0.70 33.27
C VAL A 383 -1.00 0.02 34.62
N THR A 384 0.14 0.21 35.26
CA THR A 384 0.29 1.11 36.41
C THR A 384 0.45 2.55 35.95
N GLY A 385 0.19 3.53 36.82
CA GLY A 385 0.44 4.95 36.49
C GLY A 385 1.89 5.26 36.12
N LYS A 386 2.86 4.51 36.68
CA LYS A 386 4.27 4.60 36.27
C LYS A 386 4.48 4.15 34.83
N GLU A 387 3.76 3.12 34.39
CA GLU A 387 3.81 2.62 33.02
C GLU A 387 3.05 3.52 32.04
N VAL A 388 1.97 4.19 32.49
CA VAL A 388 1.35 5.28 31.75
C VAL A 388 2.37 6.40 31.50
N GLN A 389 3.12 6.82 32.51
CA GLN A 389 4.18 7.82 32.31
C GLN A 389 5.22 7.33 31.29
N LYS A 390 5.71 6.08 31.46
CA LYS A 390 6.72 5.49 30.56
C LYS A 390 6.24 5.39 29.11
N MET A 391 4.99 4.95 28.85
CA MET A 391 4.48 4.83 27.48
C MET A 391 4.31 6.18 26.80
N LEU A 392 3.92 7.21 27.57
CA LEU A 392 3.80 8.57 27.04
C LEU A 392 5.17 9.18 26.76
N ASP A 393 6.15 9.02 27.66
CA ASP A 393 7.54 9.43 27.41
C ASP A 393 8.09 8.74 26.14
N PHE A 394 7.82 7.44 25.99
CA PHE A 394 8.20 6.69 24.79
C PHE A 394 7.56 7.25 23.52
N GLN A 395 6.28 7.59 23.54
CA GLN A 395 5.59 8.22 22.40
C GLN A 395 6.11 9.62 22.08
N VAL A 396 6.47 10.42 23.08
CA VAL A 396 7.10 11.73 22.84
C VAL A 396 8.47 11.54 22.18
N LYS A 397 9.26 10.58 22.68
CA LYS A 397 10.59 10.28 22.14
C LYS A 397 10.57 9.77 20.70
N GLN A 398 9.68 8.83 20.37
CA GLN A 398 9.62 8.21 19.04
C GLN A 398 8.87 9.07 18.01
N GLY A 399 8.21 10.14 18.44
CA GLY A 399 7.20 10.83 17.66
C GLY A 399 5.81 10.19 17.87
N ILE A 400 4.86 11.03 18.23
CA ILE A 400 3.52 10.59 18.63
C ILE A 400 2.80 9.98 17.43
N SER A 401 2.59 8.67 17.51
CA SER A 401 1.97 7.84 16.46
C SER A 401 0.66 7.19 16.93
N LEU A 402 0.24 7.49 18.15
CA LEU A 402 -0.98 7.02 18.78
C LEU A 402 -1.94 8.18 19.07
N GLN A 403 -3.23 7.92 18.92
CA GLN A 403 -4.33 8.74 19.38
C GLN A 403 -4.78 8.24 20.76
N PHE A 404 -5.33 9.13 21.58
CA PHE A 404 -5.63 8.84 22.98
C PHE A 404 -7.01 9.30 23.40
N SER A 405 -7.63 8.57 24.33
CA SER A 405 -8.82 8.96 25.09
C SER A 405 -8.64 8.69 26.56
N GLY A 406 -9.27 9.50 27.42
CA GLY A 406 -9.21 9.38 28.88
C GLY A 406 -7.92 9.91 29.52
N VAL A 407 -6.89 10.21 28.72
CA VAL A 407 -5.60 10.78 29.16
C VAL A 407 -5.32 12.12 28.48
N THR A 408 -4.73 13.05 29.22
CA THR A 408 -4.19 14.31 28.68
C THR A 408 -2.76 14.55 29.17
N PHE A 409 -1.91 15.13 28.31
CA PHE A 409 -0.51 15.43 28.65
C PHE A 409 0.10 16.52 27.75
N ILE A 410 1.22 17.09 28.22
CA ILE A 410 2.10 17.97 27.45
C ILE A 410 3.29 17.15 26.97
N ALA A 411 3.53 17.10 25.66
CA ALA A 411 4.70 16.48 25.06
C ALA A 411 5.85 17.50 25.00
N ASP A 412 6.85 17.37 25.88
CA ASP A 412 8.08 18.16 25.81
C ASP A 412 9.04 17.45 24.85
N THR A 413 9.08 17.91 23.59
CA THR A 413 9.87 17.26 22.55
C THR A 413 11.37 17.50 22.69
N LEU A 414 11.77 18.55 23.43
CA LEU A 414 13.18 18.82 23.73
C LEU A 414 13.72 17.86 24.80
N LYS A 415 12.88 17.47 25.75
CA LYS A 415 13.25 16.54 26.83
C LYS A 415 12.81 15.12 26.58
N GLU A 416 12.16 14.84 25.45
CA GLU A 416 11.62 13.52 25.10
C GLU A 416 10.71 12.93 26.21
N THR A 417 9.92 13.77 26.87
CA THR A 417 9.08 13.34 28.02
C THR A 417 7.68 13.93 27.98
N ALA A 418 6.72 13.19 28.53
CA ALA A 418 5.37 13.65 28.78
C ALA A 418 5.28 14.32 30.16
N LYS A 419 4.67 15.50 30.21
CA LYS A 419 4.44 16.26 31.44
C LYS A 419 2.97 16.48 31.68
N LYS A 420 2.66 16.81 32.93
CA LYS A 420 1.31 17.10 33.40
C LYS A 420 0.29 16.01 33.01
N VAL A 421 0.69 14.74 33.10
CA VAL A 421 -0.14 13.60 32.74
C VAL A 421 -1.35 13.50 33.67
N ARG A 422 -2.55 13.49 33.08
CA ARG A 422 -3.83 13.34 33.81
C ARG A 422 -4.68 12.26 33.19
N ILE A 423 -5.36 11.49 34.03
CA ILE A 423 -6.36 10.49 33.64
C ILE A 423 -7.70 10.93 34.19
N HIS A 424 -8.69 11.11 33.32
CA HIS A 424 -10.01 11.71 33.64
C HIS A 424 -9.89 13.03 34.43
N GLY A 425 -8.95 13.89 34.02
CA GLY A 425 -8.69 15.20 34.64
C GLY A 425 -7.95 15.16 35.99
N LYS A 426 -7.66 13.97 36.55
CA LYS A 426 -6.92 13.80 37.80
C LYS A 426 -5.46 13.44 37.51
N TRP A 427 -4.55 13.87 38.39
CA TRP A 427 -3.14 13.49 38.29
C TRP A 427 -2.97 11.97 38.26
N VAL A 428 -2.10 11.47 37.38
CA VAL A 428 -1.74 10.06 37.35
C VAL A 428 -1.12 9.65 38.68
N ILE A 429 -1.58 8.52 39.25
CA ILE A 429 -1.07 7.99 40.51
C ILE A 429 -0.13 6.82 40.19
N PRO A 430 1.17 6.89 40.50
CA PRO A 430 2.17 5.96 39.99
C PRO A 430 1.86 4.46 40.22
N TRP A 431 1.33 4.11 41.39
CA TRP A 431 1.02 2.73 41.76
C TRP A 431 -0.41 2.29 41.44
N LYS A 432 -1.30 3.22 41.05
CA LYS A 432 -2.67 2.86 40.67
C LYS A 432 -2.65 2.11 39.34
N LYS A 433 -3.46 1.06 39.24
CA LYS A 433 -3.72 0.35 37.99
C LYS A 433 -4.80 1.07 37.18
N TYR A 434 -4.60 1.12 35.87
CA TYR A 434 -5.48 1.69 34.87
C TYR A 434 -5.67 0.66 33.76
N THR A 435 -6.88 0.55 33.27
CA THR A 435 -7.26 -0.30 32.14
C THR A 435 -7.11 0.46 30.84
N VAL A 436 -6.55 -0.20 29.83
CA VAL A 436 -6.33 0.35 28.49
C VAL A 436 -7.12 -0.49 27.51
N ALA A 437 -7.89 0.16 26.63
CA ALA A 437 -8.52 -0.44 25.47
C ALA A 437 -7.78 -0.01 24.19
N THR A 438 -7.52 -0.97 23.33
CA THR A 438 -6.90 -0.74 22.02
C THR A 438 -7.26 -1.89 21.08
N ASN A 439 -6.61 -1.95 19.92
CA ASN A 439 -6.78 -3.01 18.94
C ASN A 439 -5.64 -4.06 19.05
N ASN A 440 -5.89 -5.29 18.60
CA ASN A 440 -4.93 -6.39 18.69
C ASN A 440 -3.63 -6.10 17.92
N TYR A 441 -3.66 -5.28 16.87
CA TYR A 441 -2.45 -4.85 16.17
C TYR A 441 -1.47 -4.09 17.06
N VAL A 442 -1.97 -3.15 17.89
CA VAL A 442 -1.15 -2.49 18.92
C VAL A 442 -0.80 -3.48 20.05
N GLY A 443 -1.74 -4.34 20.42
CA GLY A 443 -1.58 -5.34 21.48
C GLY A 443 -0.49 -6.39 21.25
N GLU A 444 -0.32 -6.85 20.02
CA GLU A 444 0.74 -7.80 19.64
C GLU A 444 2.09 -7.08 19.43
N GLN A 445 2.11 -5.74 19.50
CA GLN A 445 3.28 -4.90 19.26
C GLN A 445 3.49 -3.84 20.37
N LEU A 446 3.25 -4.21 21.63
CA LEU A 446 3.35 -3.27 22.76
C LEU A 446 4.75 -2.66 22.90
N GLU A 447 5.81 -3.39 22.59
CA GLU A 447 7.17 -2.86 22.69
C GLU A 447 7.40 -1.73 21.67
N LYS A 448 6.94 -1.94 20.43
CA LYS A 448 6.99 -0.96 19.34
C LYS A 448 6.20 0.31 19.66
N TYR A 449 5.03 0.17 20.28
CA TYR A 449 4.12 1.31 20.50
C TYR A 449 4.26 1.96 21.88
N LEU A 450 4.55 1.19 22.92
CA LEU A 450 4.46 1.63 24.31
C LEU A 450 5.78 1.46 25.09
N GLY A 451 6.82 0.90 24.49
CA GLY A 451 8.15 0.76 25.11
C GLY A 451 8.20 -0.23 26.27
N PHE A 452 7.27 -1.18 26.32
CA PHE A 452 7.33 -2.33 27.22
C PHE A 452 6.79 -3.59 26.55
N SER A 453 7.34 -4.73 26.93
CA SER A 453 6.97 -6.05 26.42
C SER A 453 5.80 -6.64 27.20
N ASP A 454 5.21 -7.71 26.65
CA ASP A 454 4.29 -8.71 27.23
C ASP A 454 3.33 -8.27 28.35
N ARG A 455 2.03 -8.44 28.09
CA ARG A 455 0.95 -8.22 29.06
C ARG A 455 -0.03 -9.37 29.03
N ASP A 456 -0.74 -9.54 30.14
CA ASP A 456 -2.00 -10.28 30.13
C ASP A 456 -3.03 -9.46 29.36
N ILE A 457 -3.23 -9.83 28.09
CA ILE A 457 -4.14 -9.19 27.15
C ILE A 457 -5.43 -9.99 27.10
N LYS A 458 -6.54 -9.32 27.39
CA LYS A 458 -7.88 -9.86 27.18
C LYS A 458 -8.41 -9.41 25.83
N ASN A 459 -8.48 -10.34 24.89
CA ASN A 459 -9.18 -10.13 23.63
C ASN A 459 -10.69 -10.30 23.82
N LEU A 460 -11.47 -9.35 23.32
CA LEU A 460 -12.93 -9.37 23.45
C LEU A 460 -13.64 -10.08 22.29
N GLY A 461 -12.92 -10.43 21.21
CA GLY A 461 -13.48 -11.08 20.02
C GLY A 461 -14.41 -10.17 19.21
N ILE A 462 -14.28 -8.85 19.39
CA ILE A 462 -15.13 -7.83 18.75
C ILE A 462 -14.27 -7.07 17.78
N LEU A 463 -14.73 -6.96 16.53
CA LEU A 463 -14.04 -6.16 15.53
C LEU A 463 -14.20 -4.66 15.83
N ASP A 464 -13.11 -3.93 15.76
CA ASP A 464 -13.07 -2.48 15.95
C ASP A 464 -14.06 -1.75 15.03
N ARG A 465 -14.12 -2.17 13.76
CA ARG A 465 -15.06 -1.67 12.78
C ARG A 465 -16.51 -1.86 13.20
N ASP A 466 -16.87 -3.02 13.73
CA ASP A 466 -18.25 -3.31 14.11
C ASP A 466 -18.67 -2.45 15.31
N LEU A 467 -17.75 -2.29 16.28
CA LEU A 467 -17.90 -1.35 17.38
C LEU A 467 -18.10 0.08 16.87
N PHE A 468 -17.29 0.54 15.92
CA PHE A 468 -17.43 1.89 15.36
C PHE A 468 -18.74 2.07 14.60
N LEU A 469 -19.20 1.07 13.85
CA LEU A 469 -20.49 1.10 13.17
C LEU A 469 -21.65 1.23 14.17
N GLU A 470 -21.61 0.50 15.29
CA GLU A 470 -22.59 0.60 16.36
C GLU A 470 -22.53 1.97 17.05
N ALA A 471 -21.33 2.46 17.38
CA ALA A 471 -21.13 3.76 18.01
C ALA A 471 -21.69 4.93 17.16
N VAL A 472 -21.59 4.86 15.83
CA VAL A 472 -22.23 5.85 14.94
C VAL A 472 -23.76 5.76 15.01
N ARG A 473 -24.32 4.54 14.95
CA ARG A 473 -25.78 4.33 15.00
C ARG A 473 -26.39 4.82 16.31
N ASP A 474 -25.67 4.64 17.41
CA ASP A 474 -26.11 5.08 18.73
C ASP A 474 -26.07 6.60 18.89
N GLN A 475 -24.97 7.23 18.45
CA GLN A 475 -24.80 8.68 18.55
C GLN A 475 -25.70 9.44 17.57
N LYS A 476 -25.94 8.88 16.37
CA LYS A 476 -26.68 9.44 15.22
C LYS A 476 -26.10 10.73 14.64
N ILE A 477 -25.68 11.67 15.47
CA ILE A 477 -25.05 12.93 15.11
C ILE A 477 -23.72 13.03 15.85
N ILE A 478 -22.63 13.23 15.11
CA ILE A 478 -21.28 13.31 15.67
C ILE A 478 -20.67 14.69 15.37
N ASP A 479 -20.10 15.32 16.40
CA ASP A 479 -19.36 16.58 16.30
C ASP A 479 -18.06 16.51 17.11
N SER A 480 -17.20 15.54 16.80
CA SER A 480 -15.92 15.40 17.51
C SER A 480 -14.93 16.49 17.07
N LYS A 481 -14.19 17.02 18.05
CA LYS A 481 -13.20 18.09 17.86
C LYS A 481 -11.86 17.67 18.44
N VAL A 482 -10.83 18.43 18.09
CA VAL A 482 -9.55 18.38 18.81
C VAL A 482 -9.79 19.04 20.17
N GLU A 483 -9.39 18.37 21.24
CA GLU A 483 -9.74 18.75 22.63
C GLU A 483 -8.51 19.19 23.43
N GLY A 484 -7.32 19.12 22.85
CA GLY A 484 -6.07 19.37 23.56
C GLY A 484 -5.71 18.22 24.50
N ARG A 485 -6.04 16.98 24.11
CA ARG A 485 -5.55 15.77 24.77
C ARG A 485 -4.04 15.71 24.74
N ILE A 486 -3.43 16.24 23.68
CA ILE A 486 -1.98 16.33 23.52
C ILE A 486 -1.60 17.78 23.20
N THR A 487 -0.73 18.36 24.01
CA THR A 487 -0.15 19.69 23.73
C THR A 487 1.35 19.55 23.49
N ILE A 488 1.83 19.98 22.32
CA ILE A 488 3.27 19.98 22.02
C ILE A 488 3.93 21.21 22.65
N GLN A 489 5.06 21.01 23.34
CA GLN A 489 5.88 22.06 23.95
C GLN A 489 7.33 22.00 23.48
#